data_AF-A0A1J5QLQ1-F1
#
_entry.id   AF-A0A1J5QLQ1-F1
#
_cell.length_a   1.000
_cell.length_b   1.000
_cell.length_c   1.000
_cell.angle_alpha   90.00
_cell.angle_beta   90.00
_cell.angle_gamma   90.00
#
_symmetry.space_group_name_H-M   'P 1'
#
loop_
_entity.id
_entity.type
_entity.pdbx_description
1 polymer ?
#
loop_
_entity_poly.entity_id
_entity_poly.type
_entity_poly.pdbx_seq_one_letter_code
_entity_poly.pdbx_strand_id
1 'polypeptide(L)'
;MLHPDHVSSELSAEERLLLDEEHARLERFLVDLRDTCENFSAQGDCFSCSRAQVATCQGRLNSFNYDFLDLVAAHFENEETIMLNSLKAADEDVYFICHRAEHARLMTEVKDLMRESAVLSRQGNPSEAIRNLERKVAEMFGDHAHVFDVPFLQITQGADAGR
;
A
#
# COMPACT_ATOMS: atom_id res chain seq x y z
N MET A 1 -5.79 -20.86 -2.33
CA MET A 1 -7.01 -20.14 -2.75
C MET A 1 -7.96 -20.17 -1.57
N LEU A 2 -8.47 -19.01 -1.14
CA LEU A 2 -9.37 -18.91 0.00
C LEU A 2 -10.71 -19.61 -0.32
N HIS A 3 -11.24 -20.42 0.61
CA HIS A 3 -12.50 -21.13 0.46
C HIS A 3 -13.52 -20.64 1.50
N PRO A 4 -14.82 -20.50 1.18
CA PRO A 4 -15.84 -20.06 2.14
C PRO A 4 -15.87 -20.85 3.44
N ASP A 5 -15.56 -22.14 3.39
CA ASP A 5 -15.54 -23.01 4.57
C ASP A 5 -14.48 -22.62 5.61
N HIS A 6 -13.47 -21.83 5.21
CA HIS A 6 -12.40 -21.35 6.08
C HIS A 6 -12.85 -20.15 6.93
N VAL A 7 -13.91 -19.45 6.55
CA VAL A 7 -14.41 -18.29 7.29
C VAL A 7 -15.23 -18.73 8.50
N SER A 8 -14.91 -18.19 9.68
CA SER A 8 -15.63 -18.40 10.95
C SER A 8 -16.77 -17.40 11.13
N SER A 9 -16.61 -16.17 10.63
CA SER A 9 -17.59 -15.09 10.73
C SER A 9 -17.43 -14.08 9.60
N GLU A 10 -18.54 -13.42 9.24
CA GLU A 10 -18.51 -12.22 8.40
C GLU A 10 -17.80 -11.07 9.11
N LEU A 11 -17.26 -10.13 8.34
CA LEU A 11 -16.71 -8.90 8.89
C LEU A 11 -17.81 -8.02 9.47
N SER A 12 -17.54 -7.41 10.62
CA SER A 12 -18.40 -6.34 11.11
C SER A 12 -18.34 -5.12 10.19
N ALA A 13 -19.38 -4.28 10.24
CA ALA A 13 -19.41 -3.04 9.48
C ALA A 13 -18.25 -2.09 9.84
N GLU A 14 -17.79 -2.13 11.10
CA GLU A 14 -16.68 -1.32 11.59
C GLU A 14 -15.34 -1.81 11.04
N GLU A 15 -15.08 -3.12 11.06
CA GLU A 15 -13.88 -3.72 10.48
C GLU A 15 -13.81 -3.48 8.96
N ARG A 16 -14.95 -3.60 8.29
CA ARG A 16 -15.01 -3.31 6.86
C ARG A 16 -14.71 -1.84 6.56
N LEU A 17 -15.34 -0.94 7.29
CA LEU A 17 -15.11 0.49 7.11
C LEU A 17 -13.64 0.84 7.36
N LEU A 18 -13.02 0.26 8.39
CA LEU A 18 -11.61 0.46 8.67
C LEU A 18 -10.73 0.06 7.48
N LEU A 19 -10.89 -1.15 6.93
CA LEU A 19 -10.09 -1.61 5.78
C LEU A 19 -10.31 -0.73 4.54
N ASP A 20 -11.56 -0.36 4.25
CA ASP A 20 -11.88 0.52 3.13
C ASP A 20 -11.24 1.91 3.31
N GLU A 21 -11.25 2.46 4.53
CA GLU A 21 -10.61 3.74 4.87
C GLU A 21 -9.08 3.68 4.79
N GLU A 22 -8.47 2.57 5.22
CA GLU A 22 -7.03 2.36 5.15
C GLU A 22 -6.53 2.24 3.70
N HIS A 23 -7.22 1.46 2.87
CA HIS A 23 -6.92 1.39 1.44
C HIS A 23 -7.06 2.77 0.77
N ALA A 24 -8.17 3.47 1.03
CA ALA A 24 -8.36 4.82 0.49
C ALA A 24 -7.29 5.80 0.97
N ARG A 25 -6.79 5.63 2.21
CA ARG A 25 -5.72 6.46 2.76
C ARG A 25 -4.37 6.14 2.10
N LEU A 26 -4.06 4.86 1.85
CA LEU A 26 -2.86 4.46 1.10
C LEU A 26 -2.86 5.06 -0.33
N GLU A 27 -3.98 4.95 -1.04
CA GLU A 27 -4.15 5.55 -2.37
C GLU A 27 -3.99 7.07 -2.34
N ARG A 28 -4.63 7.73 -1.37
CA ARG A 28 -4.49 9.18 -1.20
C ARG A 28 -3.05 9.59 -0.92
N PHE A 29 -2.31 8.80 -0.15
CA PHE A 29 -0.91 9.09 0.14
C PHE A 29 -0.05 9.10 -1.14
N LEU A 30 -0.32 8.20 -2.08
CA LEU A 30 0.33 8.19 -3.39
C LEU A 30 -0.05 9.39 -4.26
N VAL A 31 -1.32 9.79 -4.23
CA VAL A 31 -1.79 11.02 -4.88
C VAL A 31 -1.10 12.26 -4.32
N ASP A 32 -0.98 12.36 -3.00
CA ASP A 32 -0.32 13.49 -2.33
C ASP A 32 1.18 13.55 -2.71
N LEU A 33 1.84 12.39 -2.80
CA LEU A 33 3.22 12.30 -3.26
C LEU A 33 3.38 12.85 -4.69
N ARG A 34 2.48 12.45 -5.60
CA ARG A 34 2.44 12.94 -6.98
C ARG A 34 2.29 14.46 -7.04
N ASP A 35 1.29 14.99 -6.35
CA ASP A 35 0.88 16.39 -6.46
C ASP A 35 1.90 17.34 -5.80
N THR A 36 2.82 16.79 -5.02
CA THR A 36 3.82 17.56 -4.29
C THR A 36 5.04 17.99 -5.11
N CYS A 37 5.37 17.29 -6.19
CA CYS A 37 6.45 17.70 -7.09
C CYS A 37 5.88 18.31 -8.37
N GLU A 38 6.02 19.63 -8.54
CA GLU A 38 5.47 20.37 -9.68
C GLU A 38 5.88 19.77 -11.04
N ASN A 39 7.11 19.24 -11.14
CA ASN A 39 7.64 18.60 -12.34
C ASN A 39 7.32 17.09 -12.46
N PHE A 40 6.45 16.55 -11.60
CA PHE A 40 5.93 15.20 -11.75
C PHE A 40 5.17 15.07 -13.08
N SER A 41 4.16 15.92 -13.28
CA SER A 41 3.21 15.84 -14.42
C SER A 41 3.84 16.19 -15.76
N ALA A 42 4.92 16.98 -15.75
CA ALA A 42 5.65 17.33 -16.96
C ALA A 42 6.35 16.12 -17.62
N GLN A 43 6.42 14.97 -16.92
CA GLN A 43 7.15 13.75 -17.33
C GLN A 43 8.63 13.98 -17.68
N GLY A 44 9.15 15.18 -17.40
CA GLY A 44 10.56 15.53 -17.56
C GLY A 44 11.39 15.12 -16.35
N ASP A 45 12.69 15.04 -16.57
CA ASP A 45 13.66 15.06 -15.48
C ASP A 45 13.67 16.43 -14.77
N CYS A 46 14.20 16.47 -13.55
CA CYS A 46 14.37 17.70 -12.81
C CYS A 46 15.72 18.38 -13.06
N PHE A 47 16.46 18.05 -14.14
CA PHE A 47 17.78 18.66 -14.37
C PHE A 47 17.68 20.15 -14.70
N SER A 48 16.54 20.59 -15.23
CA SER A 48 16.22 22.00 -15.49
C SER A 48 15.52 22.72 -14.33
N CYS A 49 15.18 22.00 -13.25
CA CYS A 49 14.55 22.58 -12.08
C CYS A 49 15.44 23.61 -11.39
N SER A 50 14.82 24.65 -10.83
CA SER A 50 15.51 25.52 -9.88
C SER A 50 15.91 24.73 -8.64
N ARG A 51 16.97 25.19 -7.95
CA ARG A 51 17.39 24.60 -6.65
C ARG A 51 16.25 24.57 -5.62
N ALA A 52 15.36 25.57 -5.63
CA ALA A 52 14.20 25.62 -4.75
C ALA A 52 13.17 24.52 -5.06
N GLN A 53 12.92 24.25 -6.34
CA GLN A 53 12.03 23.16 -6.77
C GLN A 53 12.63 21.79 -6.40
N VAL A 54 13.92 21.58 -6.66
CA VAL A 54 14.62 20.34 -6.27
C VAL A 54 14.54 20.11 -4.76
N ALA A 55 14.86 21.13 -3.96
CA ALA A 55 14.81 21.05 -2.50
C ALA A 55 13.39 20.74 -1.99
N THR A 56 12.36 21.30 -2.64
CA THR A 56 10.95 21.06 -2.28
C THR A 56 10.57 19.59 -2.55
N CYS A 57 10.85 19.07 -3.75
CA CYS A 57 10.55 17.67 -4.07
C CYS A 57 11.34 16.70 -3.17
N GLN A 58 12.62 17.00 -2.90
CA GLN A 58 13.46 16.19 -2.00
C GLN A 58 12.96 16.16 -0.56
N GLY A 59 12.64 17.32 0.02
CA GLY A 59 12.15 17.41 1.40
C GLY A 59 10.86 16.63 1.58
N ARG A 60 9.99 16.68 0.58
CA ARG A 60 8.68 16.01 0.62
C ARG A 60 8.76 14.50 0.40
N LEU A 61 9.63 14.04 -0.51
CA LEU A 61 9.93 12.62 -0.65
C LEU A 61 10.45 12.02 0.66
N ASN A 62 11.28 12.76 1.41
CA ASN A 62 11.77 12.30 2.70
C ASN A 62 10.63 12.20 3.73
N SER A 63 9.73 13.19 3.82
CA SER A 63 8.57 13.12 4.71
C SER A 63 7.66 11.94 4.35
N PHE A 64 7.38 11.76 3.06
CA PHE A 64 6.59 10.64 2.56
C PHE A 64 7.14 9.29 3.02
N ASN A 65 8.45 9.09 2.97
CA ASN A 65 9.06 7.79 3.29
C ASN A 65 8.79 7.34 4.74
N TYR A 66 8.82 8.27 5.71
CA TYR A 66 8.56 7.92 7.11
C TYR A 66 7.07 7.64 7.35
N ASP A 67 6.23 8.59 6.95
CA ASP A 67 4.79 8.52 7.19
C ASP A 67 4.13 7.35 6.45
N PHE A 68 4.60 7.00 5.24
CA PHE A 68 4.07 5.90 4.46
C PHE A 68 4.43 4.53 5.06
N LEU A 69 5.65 4.36 5.59
CA LEU A 69 6.02 3.08 6.21
C LEU A 69 5.19 2.77 7.44
N ASP A 70 4.94 3.77 8.27
CA ASP A 70 4.10 3.62 9.47
C ASP A 70 2.65 3.31 9.08
N LEU A 71 2.13 3.97 8.03
CA LEU A 71 0.80 3.71 7.49
C LEU A 71 0.65 2.28 6.98
N VAL A 72 1.60 1.80 6.15
CA VAL A 72 1.56 0.43 5.61
C VAL A 72 1.69 -0.60 6.73
N ALA A 73 2.58 -0.37 7.70
CA ALA A 73 2.76 -1.30 8.82
C ALA A 73 1.48 -1.43 9.67
N ALA A 74 0.83 -0.30 9.98
CA ALA A 74 -0.42 -0.29 10.74
C ALA A 74 -1.55 -1.00 9.97
N HIS A 75 -1.67 -0.73 8.67
CA HIS A 75 -2.66 -1.38 7.81
C HIS A 75 -2.49 -2.91 7.80
N PHE A 76 -1.27 -3.41 7.56
CA PHE A 76 -0.99 -4.85 7.58
C PHE A 76 -1.28 -5.49 8.94
N GLU A 77 -0.93 -4.82 10.05
CA GLU A 77 -1.23 -5.31 11.40
C GLU A 77 -2.74 -5.39 11.67
N ASN A 78 -3.48 -4.38 11.25
CA ASN A 78 -4.93 -4.33 11.41
C ASN A 78 -5.62 -5.40 10.57
N GLU A 79 -5.24 -5.55 9.30
CA GLU A 79 -5.80 -6.57 8.43
C GLU A 79 -5.49 -7.99 8.93
N GLU A 80 -4.24 -8.26 9.32
CA GLU A 80 -3.87 -9.56 9.91
C GLU A 80 -4.69 -9.87 11.17
N THR A 81 -4.92 -8.86 12.01
CA THR A 81 -5.77 -9.00 13.21
C THR A 81 -7.21 -9.33 12.85
N ILE A 82 -7.78 -8.65 11.85
CA ILE A 82 -9.13 -8.90 11.35
C ILE A 82 -9.25 -10.31 10.77
N MET A 83 -8.26 -10.75 9.99
CA MET A 83 -8.22 -12.09 9.42
C MET A 83 -8.12 -13.18 10.49
N LEU A 84 -7.29 -12.99 11.52
CA LEU A 84 -7.19 -13.91 12.65
C LEU A 84 -8.54 -14.13 13.35
N ASN A 85 -9.34 -13.07 13.46
CA ASN A 85 -10.68 -13.14 14.07
C ASN A 85 -11.72 -13.78 13.14
N SER A 86 -11.54 -13.66 11.82
CA SER A 86 -12.52 -14.04 10.80
C SER A 86 -12.28 -15.43 10.18
N LEU A 87 -11.11 -16.04 10.39
CA LEU A 87 -10.75 -17.34 9.85
C LEU A 87 -10.75 -18.43 10.93
N LYS A 88 -11.23 -19.62 10.55
CA LYS A 88 -11.14 -20.83 11.38
C LYS A 88 -9.70 -21.30 11.44
N ALA A 89 -9.19 -21.53 12.65
CA ALA A 89 -7.82 -22.01 12.87
C ALA A 89 -6.79 -21.20 12.05
N ALA A 90 -6.89 -19.87 12.12
CA ALA A 90 -6.14 -18.94 11.26
C ALA A 90 -4.63 -19.22 11.24
N ASP A 91 -4.02 -19.60 12.38
CA ASP A 91 -2.59 -19.94 12.46
C ASP A 91 -2.18 -21.15 11.60
N GLU A 92 -3.13 -22.01 11.21
CA GLU A 92 -2.95 -23.16 10.33
C GLU A 92 -3.52 -22.91 8.92
N ASP A 93 -4.23 -21.80 8.71
CA ASP A 93 -4.85 -21.47 7.44
C ASP A 93 -3.80 -21.03 6.41
N VAL A 94 -3.69 -21.81 5.33
CA VAL A 94 -2.69 -21.58 4.28
C VAL A 94 -2.84 -20.20 3.62
N TYR A 95 -4.08 -19.70 3.51
CA TYR A 95 -4.32 -18.40 2.91
C TYR A 95 -3.79 -17.28 3.80
N PHE A 96 -4.09 -17.31 5.10
CA PHE A 96 -3.55 -16.35 6.07
C PHE A 96 -2.02 -16.40 6.13
N ILE A 97 -1.43 -17.60 6.17
CA ILE A 97 0.03 -17.77 6.17
C ILE A 97 0.66 -17.14 4.93
N CYS A 98 0.09 -17.36 3.74
CA CYS A 98 0.58 -16.76 2.50
C CYS A 98 0.39 -15.25 2.46
N HIS A 99 -0.75 -14.73 2.92
CA HIS A 99 -1.06 -13.30 2.96
C HIS A 99 -0.09 -12.55 3.87
N ARG A 100 0.12 -13.04 5.10
CA ARG A 100 1.11 -12.48 6.03
C ARG A 100 2.54 -12.54 5.51
N ALA A 101 2.91 -13.63 4.82
CA ALA A 101 4.22 -13.72 4.17
C ALA A 101 4.36 -12.66 3.05
N GLU A 102 3.28 -12.37 2.34
CA GLU A 102 3.24 -11.33 1.33
C GLU A 102 3.36 -9.92 1.93
N HIS A 103 2.68 -9.62 3.04
CA HIS A 103 2.88 -8.38 3.79
C HIS A 103 4.36 -8.15 4.15
N ALA A 104 5.02 -9.18 4.69
CA ALA A 104 6.43 -9.10 5.03
C ALA A 104 7.33 -8.85 3.80
N ARG A 105 6.98 -9.46 2.66
CA ARG A 105 7.67 -9.27 1.38
C ARG A 105 7.49 -7.83 0.87
N LEU A 106 6.25 -7.34 0.81
CA LEU A 106 5.90 -5.99 0.38
C LEU A 106 6.57 -4.93 1.25
N MET A 107 6.57 -5.12 2.57
CA MET A 107 7.24 -4.21 3.51
C MET A 107 8.74 -4.09 3.24
N THR A 108 9.39 -5.20 2.87
CA THR A 108 10.81 -5.19 2.49
C THR A 108 11.01 -4.45 1.17
N GLU A 109 10.18 -4.74 0.18
CA GLU A 109 10.28 -4.12 -1.14
C GLU A 109 9.99 -2.61 -1.11
N VAL A 110 8.98 -2.15 -0.35
CA VAL A 110 8.71 -0.72 -0.13
C VAL A 110 9.94 -0.02 0.45
N LYS A 111 10.60 -0.61 1.46
CA LYS A 111 11.83 -0.04 2.05
C LYS A 111 12.96 0.07 1.04
N ASP A 112 13.11 -0.92 0.17
CA ASP A 112 14.13 -0.89 -0.89
C ASP A 112 13.81 0.15 -1.96
N LEU A 113 12.54 0.26 -2.38
CA LEU A 113 12.09 1.32 -3.30
C LEU A 113 12.32 2.72 -2.73
N MET A 114 12.08 2.93 -1.45
CA MET A 114 12.36 4.21 -0.78
C MET A 114 13.85 4.52 -0.77
N ARG A 115 14.72 3.52 -0.55
CA ARG A 115 16.18 3.69 -0.61
C ARG A 115 16.64 4.05 -2.02
N GLU A 116 16.15 3.32 -3.04
CA GLU A 116 16.41 3.59 -4.46
C GLU A 116 15.97 5.00 -4.84
N SER A 117 14.74 5.37 -4.48
CA SER A 117 14.17 6.70 -4.73
C SER A 117 15.00 7.79 -4.06
N ALA A 118 15.42 7.60 -2.80
CA ALA A 118 16.28 8.56 -2.12
C ALA A 118 17.65 8.72 -2.79
N VAL A 119 18.24 7.66 -3.36
CA VAL A 119 19.50 7.74 -4.12
C VAL A 119 19.29 8.57 -5.40
N LEU A 120 18.28 8.25 -6.20
CA LEU A 120 17.99 8.94 -7.46
C LEU A 120 17.65 10.42 -7.23
N SER A 121 16.88 10.70 -6.16
CA SER A 121 16.54 12.04 -5.73
C SER A 121 17.78 12.87 -5.38
N ARG A 122 18.77 12.29 -4.69
CA ARG A 122 20.07 12.94 -4.37
C ARG A 122 20.96 13.18 -5.59
N GLN A 123 20.78 12.43 -6.68
CA GLN A 123 21.49 12.64 -7.95
C GLN A 123 20.94 13.84 -8.75
N GLY A 124 19.92 14.53 -8.23
CA GLY A 124 19.35 15.72 -8.85
C GLY A 124 18.09 15.47 -9.66
N ASN A 125 17.54 14.25 -9.62
CA ASN A 125 16.30 13.92 -10.32
C ASN A 125 15.15 13.47 -9.38
N PRO A 126 14.71 14.33 -8.43
CA PRO A 126 13.64 13.98 -7.51
C PRO A 126 12.30 13.70 -8.18
N SER A 127 11.99 14.32 -9.33
CA SER A 127 10.74 14.05 -10.05
C SER A 127 10.68 12.61 -10.59
N GLU A 128 11.78 12.12 -11.16
CA GLU A 128 11.88 10.73 -11.61
C GLU A 128 11.86 9.76 -10.43
N ALA A 129 12.56 10.08 -9.34
CA ALA A 129 12.54 9.29 -8.12
C ALA A 129 11.13 9.12 -7.54
N ILE A 130 10.35 10.19 -7.54
CA ILE A 130 8.97 10.18 -7.06
C ILE A 130 8.08 9.36 -7.99
N ARG A 131 8.16 9.57 -9.32
CA ARG A 131 7.38 8.77 -10.31
C ARG A 131 7.67 7.28 -10.21
N ASN A 132 8.94 6.91 -10.09
CA ASN A 132 9.33 5.51 -9.99
C ASN A 132 8.83 4.86 -8.69
N LEU A 133 8.88 5.59 -7.57
CA LEU A 133 8.35 5.12 -6.30
C LEU A 133 6.83 4.98 -6.36
N GLU A 134 6.11 6.02 -6.77
CA GLU A 134 4.65 6.03 -6.87
C GLU A 134 4.12 4.89 -7.74
N ARG A 135 4.63 4.77 -8.97
CA ARG A 135 4.21 3.72 -9.91
C ARG A 135 4.42 2.32 -9.35
N LYS A 136 5.63 2.03 -8.83
CA LYS A 136 5.96 0.69 -8.34
C LYS A 136 5.14 0.33 -7.09
N VAL A 137 4.94 1.29 -6.19
CA VAL A 137 4.09 1.06 -5.01
C VAL A 137 2.62 0.85 -5.43
N ALA A 138 2.09 1.66 -6.35
CA ALA A 138 0.74 1.47 -6.86
C ALA A 138 0.54 0.10 -7.52
N GLU A 139 1.50 -0.35 -8.35
CA GLU A 139 1.49 -1.68 -8.95
C GLU A 139 1.50 -2.78 -7.88
N MET A 140 2.43 -2.72 -6.93
CA MET A 140 2.56 -3.74 -5.88
C MET A 140 1.30 -3.88 -5.01
N PHE A 141 0.74 -2.76 -4.54
CA PHE A 141 -0.46 -2.80 -3.70
C PHE A 141 -1.71 -3.15 -4.50
N GLY A 142 -1.80 -2.74 -5.77
CA GLY A 142 -2.87 -3.17 -6.66
C GLY A 142 -2.86 -4.68 -6.91
N ASP A 143 -1.69 -5.26 -7.13
CA ASP A 143 -1.51 -6.71 -7.27
C ASP A 143 -1.86 -7.45 -5.97
N HIS A 144 -1.42 -6.93 -4.82
CA HIS A 144 -1.75 -7.47 -3.51
C HIS A 144 -3.26 -7.49 -3.27
N ALA A 145 -3.93 -6.35 -3.45
CA ALA A 145 -5.36 -6.22 -3.28
C ALA A 145 -6.14 -7.16 -4.20
N HIS A 146 -5.71 -7.31 -5.45
CA HIS A 146 -6.36 -8.22 -6.39
C HIS A 146 -6.20 -9.69 -6.00
N VAL A 147 -5.00 -10.10 -5.54
CA VAL A 147 -4.69 -11.50 -5.24
C VAL A 147 -5.19 -11.92 -3.87
N PHE A 148 -5.22 -11.01 -2.90
CA PHE A 148 -5.52 -11.31 -1.51
C PHE A 148 -6.70 -10.50 -0.95
N ASP A 149 -6.64 -9.18 -0.90
CA ASP A 149 -7.61 -8.43 -0.08
C ASP A 149 -9.03 -8.53 -0.65
N VAL A 150 -9.18 -8.42 -1.97
CA VAL A 150 -10.47 -8.54 -2.66
C VAL A 150 -11.10 -9.94 -2.47
N PRO A 151 -10.40 -11.06 -2.71
CA PRO A 151 -10.94 -12.38 -2.38
C PRO A 151 -11.35 -12.56 -0.92
N PHE A 152 -10.57 -12.02 0.02
CA PHE A 152 -10.91 -12.07 1.44
C PHE A 152 -12.21 -11.29 1.72
N LEU A 153 -12.28 -10.04 1.30
CA LEU A 153 -13.45 -9.16 1.48
C LEU A 153 -14.72 -9.70 0.81
N GLN A 154 -14.61 -10.42 -0.32
CA GLN A 154 -15.76 -11.02 -1.01
C GLN A 154 -16.33 -12.21 -0.26
N ILE A 155 -15.47 -13.06 0.31
CA ILE A 155 -15.92 -14.28 0.99
C ILE A 155 -16.46 -13.95 2.40
N THR A 156 -15.92 -12.92 3.05
CA THR A 156 -16.38 -12.46 4.37
C THR A 156 -17.59 -11.52 4.31
N GLN A 157 -18.15 -11.27 3.12
CA GLN A 157 -19.38 -10.49 2.92
C GLN A 157 -20.68 -11.31 3.05
N GLY A 158 -20.61 -12.65 3.03
CA GLY A 158 -21.81 -13.48 3.00
C GLY A 158 -22.55 -13.42 1.66
N ALA A 159 -23.04 -14.58 1.22
CA ALA A 159 -23.81 -14.77 0.00
C ALA A 159 -25.23 -14.19 0.09
N ASP A 160 -25.38 -12.88 0.23
CA ASP A 160 -26.69 -12.19 0.29
C ASP A 160 -26.84 -11.04 -0.74
N ALA A 161 -26.26 -11.22 -1.93
CA ALA A 161 -26.60 -10.44 -3.14
C ALA A 161 -27.62 -11.16 -4.04
N GLY A 162 -28.50 -11.96 -3.43
CA GLY A 162 -29.43 -12.84 -4.12
C GLY A 162 -30.85 -12.81 -3.56
N ARG A 163 -31.45 -11.62 -3.44
CA ARG A 163 -32.92 -11.43 -3.40
C ARG A 163 -33.34 -10.17 -4.12
#